data_AF-A0A9W7FEY9-F1
#
_entry.id   AF-A0A9W7FEY9-F1
#
_cell.length_a   1.000
_cell.length_b   1.000
_cell.length_c   1.000
_cell.angle_alpha   90.00
_cell.angle_beta   90.00
_cell.angle_gamma   90.00
#
_symmetry.space_group_name_H-M   'P 1'
#
loop_
_entity.id
_entity.type
_entity.pdbx_description
1 polymer ?
#
loop_
_entity_poly.entity_id
_entity_poly.type
_entity_poly.pdbx_seq_one_letter_code
_entity_poly.pdbx_strand_id
1 'polypeptide(L)'
;MVPQRLALRASTAAPTVFKPVYMDGEYYVDGGVKCSNPAAVAVHEATRCFPGRRVEAVVSCGTGDFEEERVGIGFGWDGILGSIVSAAL
;
A
#
# COMPACT_ATOMS: atom_id res chain seq x y z
N MET A 1 11.49 -23.19 12.62
CA MET A 1 12.07 -21.83 12.73
C MET A 1 12.24 -21.29 11.33
N VAL A 2 11.59 -20.17 11.03
CA VAL A 2 11.62 -19.56 9.70
C VAL A 2 12.92 -18.80 9.50
N PRO A 3 13.70 -19.05 8.42
CA PRO A 3 14.86 -18.22 8.11
C PRO A 3 14.42 -16.77 7.83
N GLN A 4 15.13 -15.79 8.40
CA GLN A 4 14.82 -14.36 8.24
C GLN A 4 14.66 -13.95 6.76
N ARG A 5 15.52 -14.45 5.88
CA ARG A 5 15.44 -14.19 4.42
C ARG A 5 14.12 -14.62 3.79
N LEU A 6 13.49 -15.68 4.33
CA LEU A 6 12.25 -16.23 3.81
C LEU A 6 11.05 -15.42 4.32
N ALA A 7 11.08 -15.02 5.59
CA ALA A 7 10.10 -14.09 6.16
C ALA A 7 10.08 -12.74 5.44
N LEU A 8 11.26 -12.18 5.12
CA LEU A 8 11.37 -10.94 4.37
C LEU A 8 10.75 -11.08 2.97
N ARG A 9 11.10 -12.15 2.23
CA ARG A 9 10.51 -12.42 0.92
C ARG A 9 9.00 -12.59 0.96
N ALA A 10 8.49 -13.28 1.98
CA ALA A 10 7.05 -13.46 2.16
C ALA A 10 6.35 -12.11 2.37
N SER A 11 6.90 -11.26 3.25
CA SER A 11 6.31 -9.96 3.58
C SER A 11 6.28 -8.96 2.43
N THR A 12 7.14 -9.11 1.42
CA THR A 12 7.25 -8.19 0.26
C THR A 12 6.75 -8.80 -1.06
N ALA A 13 6.11 -9.97 -1.01
CA ALA A 13 5.65 -10.69 -2.21
C ALA A 13 4.34 -10.09 -2.75
N ALA A 14 4.40 -8.85 -3.26
CA ALA A 14 3.24 -8.11 -3.78
C ALA A 14 2.47 -8.94 -4.83
N PRO A 15 1.15 -9.17 -4.65
CA PRO A 15 0.34 -9.87 -5.63
C PRO A 15 0.50 -9.23 -7.01
N THR A 16 0.45 -10.03 -8.06
CA THR A 16 0.69 -9.65 -9.47
C THR A 16 2.10 -9.20 -9.83
N VAL A 17 2.95 -8.84 -8.85
CA VAL A 17 4.35 -8.46 -9.09
C VAL A 17 5.31 -9.62 -8.81
N PHE A 18 5.11 -10.33 -7.70
CA PHE A 18 5.97 -11.42 -7.25
C PHE A 18 5.19 -12.72 -7.03
N LYS A 19 5.90 -13.85 -7.07
CA LYS A 19 5.31 -15.16 -6.75
C LYS A 19 5.09 -15.28 -5.23
N PRO A 20 3.98 -15.88 -4.77
CA PRO A 20 3.77 -16.21 -3.36
C PRO A 20 4.89 -17.11 -2.81
N VAL A 21 5.21 -16.95 -1.53
CA VAL A 21 6.24 -17.75 -0.85
C VAL A 21 5.56 -18.92 -0.14
N TYR A 22 5.96 -20.14 -0.49
CA TYR A 22 5.49 -21.35 0.19
C TYR A 22 6.37 -21.68 1.39
N MET A 23 5.78 -21.79 2.57
CA MET A 23 6.49 -22.08 3.81
C MET A 23 5.54 -22.69 4.84
N ASP A 24 6.01 -23.62 5.68
CA ASP A 24 5.22 -24.22 6.76
C ASP A 24 3.83 -24.75 6.34
N GLY A 25 3.71 -25.23 5.10
CA GLY A 25 2.46 -25.78 4.56
C GLY A 25 1.54 -24.77 3.88
N GLU A 26 1.84 -23.47 3.98
CA GLU A 26 0.97 -22.37 3.57
C GLU A 26 1.63 -21.46 2.52
N TYR A 27 0.80 -20.71 1.79
CA TYR A 27 1.26 -19.67 0.88
C TYR A 27 1.15 -18.30 1.53
N TYR A 28 2.27 -17.57 1.52
CA TYR A 28 2.35 -16.20 2.01
C TYR A 28 2.49 -15.21 0.85
N VAL A 29 1.83 -14.08 1.01
CA VAL A 29 1.90 -12.92 0.11
C VAL A 29 2.20 -11.67 0.92
N ASP A 30 2.44 -10.56 0.22
CA ASP A 30 2.78 -9.26 0.81
C ASP A 30 1.91 -8.86 2.00
N GLY A 31 2.55 -8.31 3.02
CA GLY A 31 1.87 -7.84 4.22
C GLY A 31 0.88 -6.71 3.95
N GLY A 32 1.09 -5.92 2.90
CA GLY A 32 0.21 -4.85 2.44
C GLY A 32 -1.18 -5.32 2.03
N VAL A 33 -1.35 -6.60 1.68
CA VAL A 33 -2.68 -7.20 1.43
C VAL A 33 -3.53 -7.17 2.72
N LYS A 34 -2.90 -7.36 3.87
CA LYS A 34 -3.56 -7.33 5.18
C LYS A 34 -3.52 -5.94 5.81
N CYS A 35 -2.37 -5.28 5.74
CA CYS A 35 -2.10 -4.02 6.42
C CYS A 35 -0.91 -3.29 5.77
N SER A 36 -1.19 -2.25 4.97
CA SER A 36 -0.16 -1.42 4.32
C SER A 36 0.59 -0.51 5.32
N ASN A 37 -0.03 -0.15 6.45
CA ASN A 37 0.64 0.53 7.56
C ASN A 37 0.56 -0.31 8.85
N PRO A 38 1.63 -1.07 9.20
CA PRO A 38 1.60 -2.01 10.32
C PRO A 38 1.69 -1.35 11.71
N ALA A 39 1.66 -0.02 11.83
CA ALA A 39 1.85 0.66 13.12
C ALA A 39 0.84 0.22 14.20
N ALA A 40 -0.45 0.08 13.85
CA ALA A 40 -1.47 -0.40 14.78
C ALA A 40 -1.21 -1.84 15.23
N VAL A 41 -0.79 -2.70 14.30
CA VAL A 41 -0.41 -4.09 14.60
C VAL A 41 0.79 -4.13 15.54
N ALA A 42 1.81 -3.29 15.29
CA ALA A 42 2.99 -3.20 16.14
C ALA A 42 2.64 -2.79 17.59
N VAL A 43 1.74 -1.82 17.79
CA VAL A 43 1.27 -1.41 19.12
C VAL A 43 0.49 -2.54 19.81
N HIS A 44 -0.37 -3.24 19.05
CA HIS A 44 -1.10 -4.40 19.56
C HIS A 44 -0.13 -5.47 20.06
N GLU A 45 0.79 -5.93 19.21
CA GLU A 45 1.78 -6.97 19.55
C GLU A 45 2.70 -6.53 20.69
N ALA A 46 3.14 -5.27 20.73
CA ALA A 46 3.94 -4.76 21.84
C ALA A 46 3.23 -4.87 23.20
N THR A 47 1.92 -4.63 23.23
CA THR A 47 1.10 -4.79 24.45
C THR A 47 1.02 -6.25 24.90
N ARG A 48 1.04 -7.20 23.94
CA ARG A 48 1.02 -8.64 24.21
C ARG A 48 2.39 -9.15 24.67
N CYS A 49 3.47 -8.70 24.02
CA CYS A 49 4.85 -9.07 24.35
C CYS A 49 5.33 -8.44 25.65
N PHE A 50 4.86 -7.23 26.00
CA PHE A 50 5.28 -6.49 27.19
C PHE A 50 4.08 -6.03 28.03
N PRO A 51 3.37 -6.96 28.71
CA PRO A 51 2.18 -6.62 29.48
C PRO A 51 2.44 -5.54 30.53
N GLY A 52 1.55 -4.56 30.62
CA GLY A 52 1.62 -3.46 31.60
C GLY A 52 2.66 -2.38 31.29
N ARG A 53 3.50 -2.57 30.26
CA ARG A 53 4.44 -1.54 29.82
C ARG A 53 3.74 -0.56 28.88
N ARG A 54 3.75 0.73 29.23
CA ARG A 54 3.18 1.78 28.37
C ARG A 54 4.10 2.05 27.18
N VAL A 55 3.49 2.21 26.01
CA VAL A 55 4.17 2.75 24.82
C VAL A 55 4.20 4.27 24.96
N GLU A 56 5.39 4.85 25.05
CA GLU A 56 5.56 6.31 25.25
C GLU A 56 5.39 7.10 23.95
N ALA A 57 5.84 6.53 22.82
CA ALA A 57 5.73 7.14 21.51
C ALA A 57 5.64 6.07 20.42
N VAL A 58 4.98 6.42 19.31
CA VAL A 58 4.92 5.63 18.07
C VAL A 58 5.34 6.54 16.94
N VAL A 59 6.30 6.09 16.13
CA VAL A 59 6.70 6.75 14.89
C VAL A 59 6.31 5.83 13.73
N SER A 60 5.40 6.27 12.88
CA SER A 60 4.97 5.55 11.68
C SER A 60 5.52 6.27 10.45
N CYS A 61 6.40 5.60 9.70
CA CYS A 61 7.01 6.15 8.50
C CYS A 61 6.30 5.59 7.26
N GLY A 62 5.57 6.45 6.55
CA GLY A 62 4.95 6.12 5.26
C GLY A 62 5.93 6.25 4.09
N THR A 63 5.54 5.72 2.93
CA THR A 63 6.31 5.81 1.66
C THR A 63 5.83 6.93 0.73
N GLY A 64 4.97 7.83 1.22
CA GLY A 64 4.25 8.82 0.42
C GLY A 64 2.88 8.30 -0.03
N ASP A 65 2.03 9.22 -0.46
CA ASP A 65 0.75 8.96 -1.09
C ASP A 65 0.72 9.60 -2.49
N PHE A 66 -0.10 9.06 -3.38
CA PHE A 66 -0.31 9.66 -4.69
C PHE A 66 -1.53 10.58 -4.63
N GLU A 67 -1.30 11.88 -4.79
CA GLU A 67 -2.38 12.82 -5.04
C GLU A 67 -2.65 12.88 -6.54
N GLU A 68 -3.85 12.45 -6.94
CA GLU A 68 -4.31 12.64 -8.31
C GLU A 68 -4.54 14.15 -8.53
N GLU A 69 -3.68 14.78 -9.33
CA GLU A 69 -3.99 16.09 -9.89
C GLU A 69 -5.25 15.93 -10.74
N ARG A 70 -6.39 16.32 -10.17
CA ARG A 70 -7.57 16.58 -10.99
C ARG A 70 -7.19 17.73 -11.91
N VAL A 71 -6.85 17.41 -13.14
CA VAL A 71 -6.87 18.38 -14.23
C VAL A 71 -8.29 18.94 -14.24
N GLY A 72 -8.46 20.14 -13.70
CA GLY A 72 -9.69 20.88 -13.80
C GLY A 72 -10.06 20.90 -15.28
N ILE A 73 -11.24 20.36 -15.60
CA ILE A 73 -11.73 20.18 -16.95
C ILE A 73 -11.84 21.56 -17.61
N GLY A 74 -10.75 22.00 -18.24
CA GLY A 74 -10.70 23.16 -19.12
C GLY A 74 -11.05 22.81 -20.56
N PHE A 75 -11.34 21.54 -20.85
CA PHE A 75 -11.82 21.06 -22.16
C PHE A 75 -12.88 19.97 -21.93
N GLY A 76 -14.11 20.39 -21.63
CA GLY A 76 -15.27 19.51 -21.70
C GLY A 76 -15.58 19.10 -23.15
N TRP A 77 -16.52 18.18 -23.33
CA TRP A 77 -17.02 17.78 -24.67
C TRP A 77 -17.44 18.97 -25.52
N ASP A 78 -17.95 20.04 -24.89
CA ASP A 78 -18.30 21.30 -25.55
C ASP A 78 -17.08 21.98 -26.19
N GLY A 79 -15.91 21.91 -25.55
CA GLY A 79 -14.66 22.46 -26.08
C GLY A 79 -14.09 21.62 -27.24
N ILE A 80 -14.28 20.30 -27.20
CA ILE A 80 -13.89 19.40 -28.29
C ILE A 80 -14.82 19.58 -29.50
N LEU A 81 -16.14 19.65 -29.27
CA LEU A 81 -17.10 19.89 -30.34
C LEU A 81 -16.93 21.29 -30.94
N GLY A 82 -16.69 22.31 -30.11
CA GLY A 82 -16.42 23.67 -30.55
C GLY A 82 -15.17 23.80 -31.42
N SER A 83 -14.09 23.10 -31.09
CA SER A 83 -12.86 23.14 -31.89
C SER A 83 -12.99 22.43 -33.23
N ILE A 84 -13.74 21.33 -33.30
CA ILE A 84 -14.05 20.63 -34.55
C ILE A 84 -14.91 21.50 -35.47
N VAL A 85 -15.97 22.14 -34.92
CA VAL A 85 -16.83 23.03 -35.69
C VAL A 85 -16.07 24.27 -36.18
N SER A 86 -15.19 24.84 -35.34
CA SER A 86 -14.38 26.00 -35.71
C SER A 86 -13.29 25.70 -36.75
N ALA A 87 -12.81 24.46 -36.84
CA ALA A 87 -11.80 24.06 -37.83
C ALA A 87 -12.42 23.64 -39.18
N ALA A 88 -13.73 23.50 -39.24
CA ALA A 88 -14.49 23.09 -40.44
C ALA A 88 -15.16 24.27 -41.17
N LEU A 89 -14.97 25.50 -40.69
CA LEU A 89 -15.34 26.77 -41.34
C LEU A 89 -14.08 27.49 -41.82
#